data_AF-A0A9W6SU32-F1
#
_entry.id   AF-A0A9W6SU32-F1
#
_cell.length_a   1.000
_cell.length_b   1.000
_cell.length_c   1.000
_cell.angle_alpha   90.00
_cell.angle_beta   90.00
_cell.angle_gamma   90.00
#
_symmetry.space_group_name_H-M   'P 1'
#
loop_
_entity.id
_entity.type
_entity.pdbx_description
1 polymer ?
#
loop_
_entity_poly.entity_id
_entity_poly.type
_entity_poly.pdbx_seq_one_letter_code
_entity_poly.pdbx_strand_id
1 'polypeptide(L)'
;MSTFEVDPEALLSYGQGSKELAAKFRRLSQLLEQARVDDQCFGLIGGVTYGRIYFNALDAVKATSEQAKTFLEDVDGKLTDVHGSYTGTDQGVAGALKKMGGPA
;
A
#
# COMPACT_ATOMS: atom_id res chain seq x y z
N MET A 1 22.56 -4.80 24.58
CA MET A 1 21.23 -4.85 23.96
C MET A 1 21.00 -3.51 23.29
N SER A 2 20.88 -3.44 21.97
CA SER A 2 20.47 -2.19 21.32
C SER A 2 19.00 -1.99 21.64
N THR A 3 18.69 -0.96 22.42
CA THR A 3 17.33 -0.49 22.58
C THR A 3 16.88 -0.05 21.18
N PHE A 4 15.91 -0.77 20.59
CA PHE A 4 15.28 -0.30 19.37
C PHE A 4 14.42 0.89 19.75
N GLU A 5 14.90 2.09 19.40
CA GLU A 5 14.11 3.32 19.50
C GLU A 5 13.10 3.29 18.36
N VAL A 6 11.86 2.93 18.68
CA VAL A 6 10.75 2.95 17.71
C VAL A 6 10.12 4.33 17.81
N ASP A 7 10.10 5.06 16.69
CA ASP A 7 9.36 6.32 16.55
C ASP A 7 7.98 6.01 15.95
N PRO A 8 6.89 6.04 16.75
CA PRO A 8 5.56 5.70 16.28
C PRO A 8 5.05 6.66 15.19
N GLU A 9 5.42 7.94 15.25
CA GLU A 9 4.98 8.95 14.26
C GLU A 9 5.65 8.71 12.90
N ALA A 10 6.90 8.28 12.90
CA ALA A 10 7.58 7.85 11.67
C ALA A 10 6.88 6.64 11.02
N LEU A 11 6.37 5.70 11.83
CA LEU A 11 5.60 4.54 11.32
C LEU A 11 4.28 4.99 10.67
N LEU A 12 3.56 5.93 11.29
CA LEU A 12 2.34 6.52 10.72
C LEU A 12 2.61 7.25 9.42
N SER A 13 3.66 8.07 9.37
CA SER A 13 4.05 8.80 8.15
C SER A 13 4.38 7.84 7.00
N TYR A 14 5.08 6.75 7.28
CA TYR A 14 5.38 5.73 6.28
C TYR A 14 4.12 4.97 5.82
N GLY A 15 3.18 4.69 6.73
CA GLY A 15 1.87 4.13 6.39
C GLY A 15 1.09 5.02 5.42
N GLN A 16 1.00 6.32 5.74
CA GLN A 16 0.37 7.32 4.86
C GLN A 16 1.03 7.38 3.49
N GLY A 17 2.37 7.39 3.42
CA GLY A 17 3.09 7.36 2.14
C GLY A 17 2.82 6.08 1.34
N SER A 18 2.68 4.94 2.02
CA SER A 18 2.32 3.66 1.40
C SER A 18 0.90 3.72 0.79
N LYS A 19 -0.05 4.32 1.51
CA LYS A 19 -1.42 4.55 1.03
C LYS A 19 -1.48 5.49 -0.18
N GLU A 20 -0.69 6.56 -0.17
CA GLU A 20 -0.55 7.44 -1.34
C GLU A 20 0.02 6.71 -2.56
N LEU A 21 1.02 5.86 -2.34
CA LEU A 21 1.60 5.04 -3.41
C LEU A 21 0.59 4.01 -3.94
N ALA A 22 -0.21 3.40 -3.07
CA ALA A 22 -1.30 2.51 -3.47
C ALA A 22 -2.31 3.23 -4.39
N ALA A 23 -2.65 4.49 -4.08
CA ALA A 23 -3.53 5.29 -4.94
C ALA A 23 -2.92 5.53 -6.35
N LYS A 24 -1.59 5.66 -6.46
CA LYS A 24 -0.91 5.76 -7.76
C LYS A 24 -1.03 4.47 -8.57
N PHE A 25 -0.89 3.30 -7.94
CA PHE A 25 -1.09 2.01 -8.63
C PHE A 25 -2.54 1.81 -9.11
N ARG A 26 -3.53 2.23 -8.30
CA ARG A 26 -4.94 2.26 -8.73
C ARG A 26 -5.13 3.13 -9.97
N ARG A 27 -4.53 4.33 -9.99
CA ARG A 27 -4.61 5.25 -11.13
C ARG A 27 -3.89 4.70 -12.37
N LEU A 28 -2.76 4.02 -12.19
CA LEU A 28 -2.04 3.36 -13.28
C LEU A 28 -2.91 2.30 -13.97
N SER A 29 -3.59 1.45 -13.19
CA SER A 29 -4.52 0.44 -13.73
C SER A 29 -5.65 1.08 -14.57
N GLN A 30 -6.22 2.19 -14.09
CA GLN A 30 -7.23 2.94 -14.84
C GLN A 30 -6.69 3.55 -16.14
N LEU A 31 -5.49 4.13 -16.10
CA LEU A 31 -4.84 4.69 -17.30
C LEU A 31 -4.54 3.60 -18.33
N LEU A 32 -4.10 2.42 -17.88
CA LEU A 32 -3.86 1.28 -18.74
C LEU A 32 -5.14 0.78 -19.42
N GLU A 33 -6.29 0.84 -18.75
CA GLU A 33 -7.58 0.56 -19.40
C GLU A 33 -8.01 1.63 -20.39
N GLN A 34 -7.78 2.89 -20.08
CA GLN A 34 -8.10 3.97 -21.02
C GLN A 34 -7.20 3.94 -22.26
N ALA A 35 -5.94 3.54 -22.10
CA ALA A 35 -4.99 3.35 -23.18
C ALA A 35 -5.14 2.00 -23.90
N ARG A 36 -6.12 1.17 -23.50
CA ARG A 36 -6.39 -0.12 -24.13
C ARG A 36 -6.76 0.11 -25.59
N VAL A 37 -5.94 -0.44 -26.48
CA VAL A 37 -6.17 -0.41 -27.91
C VAL A 37 -7.31 -1.37 -28.28
N ASP A 38 -8.18 -0.96 -29.20
CA ASP A 38 -9.25 -1.81 -29.73
C ASP A 38 -8.68 -2.99 -30.52
N ASP A 39 -9.30 -4.16 -30.42
CA ASP A 39 -8.92 -5.38 -31.14
C ASP A 39 -8.77 -5.13 -32.66
N GLN A 40 -9.58 -4.22 -33.22
CA GLN A 40 -9.54 -3.85 -34.63
C GLN A 40 -8.25 -3.15 -35.06
N CYS A 41 -7.51 -2.53 -34.13
CA CYS A 41 -6.23 -1.90 -34.44
C CYS A 41 -5.12 -2.91 -34.77
N PHE A 42 -5.28 -4.19 -34.40
CA PHE A 42 -4.33 -5.25 -34.73
C PHE A 42 -4.56 -5.88 -36.12
N GLY A 43 -5.68 -5.55 -36.78
CA GLY A 43 -6.02 -6.05 -38.11
C GLY A 43 -6.32 -7.56 -38.16
N LEU A 44 -6.77 -8.05 -39.32
CA LEU A 44 -7.25 -9.43 -39.53
C LEU A 44 -6.19 -10.51 -39.23
N ILE A 45 -4.92 -10.27 -39.55
CA ILE A 45 -3.82 -11.24 -39.32
C ILE A 45 -3.16 -11.01 -37.95
N GLY A 46 -3.10 -9.76 -37.48
CA GLY A 46 -2.40 -9.42 -36.24
C GLY A 46 -3.23 -9.58 -34.98
N GLY A 47 -4.57 -9.57 -35.06
CA GLY A 47 -5.46 -9.68 -33.90
C GLY A 47 -5.34 -10.97 -33.10
N VAL A 48 -5.15 -12.12 -33.78
CA VAL A 48 -5.12 -13.42 -33.11
C VAL A 48 -3.84 -13.63 -32.28
N THR A 49 -2.70 -13.13 -32.75
CA THR A 49 -1.41 -13.34 -32.08
C THR A 49 -0.95 -12.10 -31.32
N TYR A 50 -0.86 -10.94 -31.97
CA TYR A 50 -0.36 -9.72 -31.34
C TYR A 50 -1.40 -9.08 -30.41
N GLY A 51 -2.67 -9.10 -30.79
CA GLY A 51 -3.77 -8.68 -29.90
C GLY A 51 -3.79 -9.51 -28.62
N ARG A 52 -3.75 -10.84 -28.74
CA ARG A 52 -3.72 -11.75 -27.57
C ARG A 52 -2.52 -11.51 -26.64
N ILE A 53 -1.32 -11.34 -27.20
CA ILE A 53 -0.11 -11.05 -26.40
C ILE A 53 -0.25 -9.70 -25.70
N TYR A 54 -0.74 -8.68 -26.40
CA TYR A 54 -0.97 -7.36 -25.85
C TYR A 54 -1.96 -7.39 -24.68
N PHE A 55 -3.13 -8.01 -24.85
CA PHE A 55 -4.12 -8.09 -23.78
C PHE A 55 -3.64 -8.92 -22.58
N ASN A 56 -2.95 -10.03 -22.81
CA ASN A 56 -2.36 -10.82 -21.73
C ASN A 56 -1.32 -10.00 -20.93
N ALA A 57 -0.46 -9.25 -21.62
CA ALA A 57 0.52 -8.39 -20.95
C ALA A 57 -0.17 -7.26 -20.17
N LEU A 58 -1.21 -6.66 -20.76
CA LEU A 58 -2.01 -5.62 -20.14
C LEU A 58 -2.70 -6.12 -18.85
N ASP A 59 -3.30 -7.30 -18.89
CA ASP A 59 -3.95 -7.92 -17.74
C ASP A 59 -2.96 -8.33 -16.66
N ALA A 60 -1.78 -8.83 -17.04
CA ALA A 60 -0.71 -9.13 -16.10
C ALA A 60 -0.25 -7.87 -15.34
N VAL A 61 -0.04 -6.75 -16.04
CA VAL A 61 0.37 -5.48 -15.40
C VAL A 61 -0.72 -4.95 -14.47
N LYS A 62 -2.00 -5.04 -14.85
CA LYS A 62 -3.11 -4.67 -13.95
C LYS A 62 -3.15 -5.54 -12.71
N ALA A 63 -3.00 -6.86 -12.86
CA ALA A 63 -2.99 -7.78 -11.73
C ALA A 63 -1.84 -7.50 -10.77
N THR A 64 -0.62 -7.28 -11.29
CA THR A 64 0.53 -6.90 -10.46
C THR A 64 0.34 -5.54 -9.78
N SER A 65 -0.24 -4.57 -10.48
CA SER A 65 -0.54 -3.25 -9.90
C SER A 65 -1.56 -3.34 -8.75
N GLU A 66 -2.58 -4.19 -8.89
CA GLU A 66 -3.56 -4.45 -7.86
C GLU A 66 -2.95 -5.17 -6.65
N GLN A 67 -2.06 -6.14 -6.86
CA GLN A 67 -1.32 -6.80 -5.79
C GLN A 67 -0.43 -5.81 -5.02
N ALA A 68 0.30 -4.94 -5.73
CA ALA A 68 1.14 -3.91 -5.12
C ALA A 68 0.30 -2.92 -4.29
N LYS A 69 -0.86 -2.51 -4.79
CA LYS A 69 -1.81 -1.68 -4.06
C LYS A 69 -2.26 -2.35 -2.75
N THR A 70 -2.73 -3.60 -2.82
CA THR A 70 -3.19 -4.34 -1.64
C THR A 70 -2.08 -4.53 -0.61
N PHE A 71 -0.86 -4.83 -1.05
CA PHE A 71 0.30 -4.93 -0.17
C PHE A 71 0.57 -3.61 0.57
N LEU A 72 0.52 -2.48 -0.12
CA LEU A 72 0.75 -1.17 0.49
C LEU A 72 -0.38 -0.76 1.45
N GLU A 73 -1.63 -1.11 1.14
CA GLU A 73 -2.77 -0.91 2.04
C GLU A 73 -2.63 -1.78 3.31
N ASP A 74 -2.13 -3.01 3.19
CA ASP A 74 -1.84 -3.90 4.34
C ASP A 74 -0.67 -3.38 5.20
N VAL A 75 0.36 -2.82 4.58
CA VAL A 75 1.48 -2.17 5.29
C VAL A 75 0.99 -0.98 6.12
N ASP A 76 0.15 -0.11 5.57
CA ASP A 76 -0.47 1.02 6.31
C ASP A 76 -1.27 0.53 7.53
N GLY A 77 -2.11 -0.51 7.34
CA GLY A 77 -2.87 -1.11 8.42
C GLY A 77 -1.99 -1.65 9.54
N LYS A 78 -0.97 -2.44 9.21
CA LYS A 78 -0.03 -3.00 10.19
C LYS A 78 0.74 -1.94 10.94
N LEU A 79 1.16 -0.87 10.27
CA LEU A 79 1.89 0.23 10.92
C LEU A 79 0.98 1.04 11.85
N THR A 80 -0.28 1.21 11.47
CA THR A 80 -1.30 1.81 12.34
C THR A 80 -1.54 0.96 13.60
N ASP A 81 -1.60 -0.36 13.47
CA ASP A 81 -1.76 -1.28 14.59
C ASP A 81 -0.54 -1.26 15.54
N VAL A 82 0.68 -1.22 14.97
CA VAL A 82 1.92 -1.10 15.73
C VAL A 82 1.95 0.24 16.47
N HIS A 83 1.62 1.34 15.81
CA HIS A 83 1.49 2.65 16.43
C HIS A 83 0.50 2.63 17.61
N GLY A 84 -0.68 2.04 17.42
CA GLY A 84 -1.68 1.88 18.49
C GLY A 84 -1.16 1.05 19.67
N SER A 85 -0.36 0.02 19.40
CA SER A 85 0.24 -0.83 20.44
C SER A 85 1.27 -0.06 21.27
N TYR A 86 2.14 0.74 20.64
CA TYR A 86 3.13 1.55 21.35
C TYR A 86 2.48 2.68 22.14
N THR A 87 1.58 3.45 21.54
CA THR A 87 0.87 4.55 22.22
C THR A 87 -0.03 4.06 23.36
N GLY A 88 -0.72 2.94 23.20
CA GLY A 88 -1.50 2.32 24.27
C GLY A 88 -0.65 1.82 25.44
N THR A 89 0.55 1.29 25.13
CA THR A 89 1.52 0.88 26.15
C THR A 89 2.05 2.09 26.93
N ASP A 90 2.45 3.15 26.24
CA ASP A 90 2.94 4.38 26.86
C ASP A 90 1.88 5.06 27.73
N GLN A 91 0.62 5.11 27.27
CA GLN A 91 -0.49 5.64 28.07
C GLN A 91 -0.77 4.77 29.31
N GLY A 92 -0.67 3.44 29.18
CA GLY A 92 -0.84 2.52 30.30
C GLY A 92 0.25 2.71 31.36
N VAL A 93 1.50 2.86 30.93
CA VAL A 93 2.65 3.12 31.81
C VAL A 93 2.55 4.50 32.46
N ALA A 94 2.23 5.54 31.69
CA ALA A 94 2.03 6.89 32.21
C ALA A 94 0.88 6.95 33.22
N GLY A 95 -0.23 6.24 32.96
CA GLY A 95 -1.36 6.12 33.88
C GLY A 95 -1.00 5.39 35.17
N ALA A 96 -0.18 4.34 35.09
CA ALA A 96 0.33 3.62 36.26
C ALA A 96 1.31 4.49 37.08
N LEU A 97 2.24 5.19 36.43
CA LEU A 97 3.18 6.10 37.06
C LEU A 97 2.46 7.24 37.78
N LYS A 98 1.42 7.81 37.15
CA LYS A 98 0.57 8.84 37.77
C LYS A 98 -0.20 8.32 38.98
N LYS A 99 -0.69 7.07 38.94
CA LYS A 99 -1.34 6.41 40.10
C LYS A 99 -0.36 6.10 41.24
N MET A 100 0.92 5.87 40.92
CA MET A 100 1.99 5.64 41.89
C MET A 100 2.65 6.93 42.42
N GLY A 101 2.18 8.11 41.99
CA GLY A 101 2.66 9.41 42.48
C GLY A 101 3.91 9.96 41.78
N GLY A 102 4.27 9.45 40.59
CA GLY A 102 5.36 10.02 39.79
C GLY A 102 5.01 11.38 39.18
N PRO A 103 5.99 12.30 38.97
CA PRO A 103 5.76 13.58 38.33
C PRO A 103 5.30 13.40 36.87
N ALA A 104 4.38 14.28 36.45
CA ALA A 104 3.79 14.31 35.12
C ALA A 104 4.79 14.77 34.05
#